data_AF-S9ZH74-F1
#
_entry.id   AF-S9ZH74-F1
#
_cell.length_a   1.000
_cell.length_b   1.000
_cell.length_c   1.000
_cell.angle_alpha   90.00
_cell.angle_beta   90.00
_cell.angle_gamma   90.00
#
_symmetry.space_group_name_H-M   'P 1'
#
loop_
_entity.id
_entity.type
_entity.pdbx_description
1 polymer ?
#
loop_
_entity_poly.entity_id
_entity_poly.type
_entity_poly.pdbx_seq_one_letter_code
_entity_poly.pdbx_strand_id
1 'polypeptide(L)'
;MKKIIAALILGSLSSLSFAVTPCDGTAAKKASVKKADTPTFIKTDFTFNCSNNSFVVYTEQSATVLTVGATSAKGSEYFGGHTDGGAVKSYGPCEAKDCVADDATAGDTKAKEDAEKDAEADGGGGAGGGAGGGAGDGS
;
A
#
# COMPACT_ATOMS: atom_id res chain seq x y z
N MET A 1 27.92 -35.14 -20.22
CA MET A 1 27.47 -34.33 -19.07
C MET A 1 27.47 -32.85 -19.46
N LYS A 2 26.32 -32.27 -19.82
CA LYS A 2 26.12 -30.82 -19.93
C LYS A 2 24.68 -30.58 -19.50
N LYS A 3 24.51 -30.00 -18.31
CA LYS A 3 23.23 -29.87 -17.61
C LYS A 3 22.36 -28.86 -18.37
N ILE A 4 21.16 -29.28 -18.75
CA ILE A 4 20.12 -28.40 -19.27
C ILE A 4 19.69 -27.51 -18.11
N ILE A 5 20.05 -26.23 -18.19
CA ILE A 5 19.55 -25.18 -17.29
C ILE A 5 18.13 -24.90 -17.76
N ALA A 6 17.16 -25.52 -17.08
CA ALA A 6 15.75 -25.18 -17.25
C ALA A 6 15.56 -23.76 -16.71
N ALA A 7 15.38 -22.81 -17.64
CA ALA A 7 15.00 -21.45 -17.36
C ALA A 7 13.64 -21.43 -16.65
N LEU A 8 13.67 -21.18 -15.34
CA LEU A 8 12.49 -20.90 -14.54
C LEU A 8 12.09 -19.44 -14.83
N ILE A 9 11.46 -19.23 -15.99
CA ILE A 9 10.76 -17.98 -16.28
C ILE A 9 9.49 -17.99 -15.43
N LEU A 10 9.61 -17.61 -14.14
CA LEU A 10 8.47 -17.02 -13.44
C LEU A 10 8.27 -15.67 -14.09
N GLY A 11 7.45 -15.66 -15.14
CA GLY A 11 6.89 -14.45 -15.68
C GLY A 11 6.14 -13.76 -14.54
N SER A 12 6.74 -12.70 -14.03
CA SER A 12 6.02 -11.68 -13.30
C SER A 12 4.84 -11.29 -14.17
N LEU A 13 3.64 -11.72 -13.77
CA LEU A 13 2.43 -11.01 -14.16
C LEU A 13 2.65 -9.60 -13.62
N SER A 14 3.08 -8.70 -14.50
CA SER A 14 3.04 -7.28 -14.20
C SER A 14 1.57 -6.92 -14.01
N SER A 15 1.10 -7.04 -12.77
CA SER A 15 -0.11 -6.38 -12.31
C SER A 15 -0.04 -4.95 -12.83
N LEU A 16 -1.06 -4.50 -13.54
CA LEU A 16 -1.11 -3.14 -14.05
C LEU A 16 -1.32 -2.21 -12.86
N SER A 17 -0.25 -1.91 -12.12
CA SER A 17 -0.28 -1.02 -10.98
C SER A 17 -0.21 0.42 -11.47
N PHE A 18 -1.17 1.25 -11.07
CA PHE A 18 -1.20 2.66 -11.48
C PHE A 18 -1.16 3.57 -10.24
N ALA A 19 -0.12 4.40 -10.20
CA ALA A 19 0.05 5.39 -9.16
C ALA A 19 -0.79 6.64 -9.47
N VAL A 20 -1.42 7.20 -8.45
CA VAL A 20 -2.22 8.41 -8.51
C VAL A 20 -1.77 9.36 -7.41
N THR A 21 -1.56 10.62 -7.76
CA THR A 21 -1.16 11.68 -6.82
C THR A 21 -2.31 12.67 -6.62
N PRO A 22 -3.29 12.37 -5.76
CA PRO A 22 -4.42 13.27 -5.56
C PRO A 22 -4.04 14.59 -4.88
N CYS A 23 -3.08 14.56 -3.94
CA CYS A 23 -2.61 15.74 -3.24
C CYS A 23 -1.11 15.92 -3.53
N ASP A 24 -0.74 17.07 -4.09
CA ASP A 24 0.63 17.39 -4.53
C ASP A 24 1.28 18.47 -3.66
N GLY A 25 0.65 18.87 -2.56
CA GLY A 25 1.17 19.89 -1.65
C GLY A 25 1.39 21.28 -2.26
N THR A 26 0.87 21.57 -3.46
CA THR A 26 1.09 22.89 -4.10
C THR A 26 -0.05 23.87 -3.83
N ALA A 27 -1.29 23.37 -3.77
CA ALA A 27 -2.47 24.18 -3.51
C ALA A 27 -3.56 23.35 -2.82
N ALA A 28 -4.37 24.04 -2.00
CA ALA A 28 -5.57 23.44 -1.46
C ALA A 28 -6.57 23.24 -2.61
N LYS A 29 -7.02 22.01 -2.81
CA LYS A 29 -7.87 21.65 -3.94
C LYS A 29 -8.80 20.51 -3.57
N LYS A 30 -9.87 20.37 -4.36
CA LYS A 30 -10.67 19.15 -4.36
C LYS A 30 -10.03 18.15 -5.30
N ALA A 31 -9.69 16.97 -4.79
CA ALA A 31 -9.24 15.84 -5.60
C ALA A 31 -10.41 14.87 -5.76
N SER A 32 -10.64 14.41 -6.99
CA SER A 32 -11.68 13.44 -7.30
C SER A 32 -11.03 12.14 -7.75
N VAL A 33 -11.45 11.03 -7.14
CA VAL A 33 -11.10 9.70 -7.64
C VAL A 33 -12.08 9.37 -8.76
N LYS A 34 -11.58 9.34 -10.00
CA LYS A 34 -12.40 9.03 -11.16
C LYS A 34 -12.65 7.53 -11.24
N LYS A 35 -13.77 7.16 -11.86
CA LYS A 35 -14.04 5.79 -12.28
C LYS A 35 -12.87 5.25 -13.11
N ALA A 36 -12.32 4.12 -12.68
CA ALA A 36 -11.32 3.39 -13.42
C ALA A 36 -12.00 2.42 -14.40
N ASP A 37 -11.31 2.12 -15.49
CA ASP A 37 -11.75 1.14 -16.50
C ASP A 37 -11.41 -0.30 -16.10
N THR A 38 -10.60 -0.46 -15.05
CA THR A 38 -10.22 -1.74 -14.44
C THR A 38 -10.76 -1.84 -13.03
N PRO A 39 -10.88 -3.05 -12.45
CA PRO A 39 -11.22 -3.23 -11.04
C PRO A 39 -10.25 -2.46 -10.13
N THR A 40 -10.79 -1.72 -9.15
CA THR A 40 -10.04 -0.92 -8.18
C THR A 40 -10.49 -1.21 -6.77
N PHE A 41 -9.58 -1.09 -5.82
CA PHE A 41 -9.89 -1.16 -4.40
C PHE A 41 -10.69 0.05 -3.95
N ILE A 42 -10.27 1.27 -4.34
CA ILE A 42 -10.92 2.49 -3.90
C ILE A 42 -12.30 2.62 -4.58
N LYS A 43 -13.31 2.95 -3.77
CA LYS A 43 -14.63 3.35 -4.26
C LYS A 43 -14.49 4.56 -5.18
N THR A 44 -15.02 4.50 -6.39
CA THR A 44 -14.90 5.60 -7.36
C THR A 44 -15.92 6.71 -7.10
N ASP A 45 -15.74 7.84 -7.78
CA ASP A 45 -16.72 8.93 -7.88
C ASP A 45 -17.01 9.66 -6.57
N PHE A 46 -16.00 9.74 -5.70
CA PHE A 46 -16.01 10.65 -4.56
C PHE A 46 -14.96 11.75 -4.72
N THR A 47 -15.18 12.84 -3.98
CA THR A 47 -14.30 14.00 -3.96
C THR A 47 -13.88 14.26 -2.53
N PHE A 48 -12.59 14.50 -2.32
CA PHE A 48 -12.01 14.85 -1.03
C PHE A 48 -11.19 16.13 -1.13
N ASN A 49 -10.92 16.74 0.02
CA ASN A 49 -10.15 17.98 0.08
C ASN A 49 -8.68 17.66 0.36
N CYS A 50 -7.79 18.21 -0.45
CA CYS A 50 -6.35 18.24 -0.23
C CYS A 50 -5.97 19.56 0.42
N SER A 51 -5.08 19.49 1.42
CA SER A 51 -4.41 20.65 1.98
C SER A 51 -3.27 21.09 1.05
N ASN A 52 -2.93 22.37 1.08
CA ASN A 52 -1.76 22.90 0.38
C ASN A 52 -0.41 22.46 0.99
N ASN A 53 -0.41 21.57 1.99
CA ASN A 53 0.81 21.01 2.56
C ASN A 53 0.84 19.49 2.46
N SER A 54 -0.28 18.82 2.15
CA SER A 54 -0.34 17.36 2.13
C SER A 54 0.08 16.83 0.77
N PHE A 55 1.06 15.94 0.78
CA PHE A 55 1.41 15.09 -0.35
C PHE A 55 0.82 13.71 -0.09
N VAL A 56 0.02 13.21 -1.03
CA VAL A 56 -0.57 11.88 -0.95
C VAL A 56 -0.43 11.24 -2.31
N VAL A 57 0.15 10.04 -2.32
CA VAL A 57 0.23 9.14 -3.46
C VAL A 57 -0.46 7.85 -3.06
N TYR A 58 -1.22 7.26 -3.96
CA TYR A 58 -1.69 5.90 -3.77
C TYR A 58 -1.49 5.11 -5.06
N THR A 59 -1.30 3.81 -4.92
CA THR A 59 -1.22 2.89 -6.06
C THR A 59 -2.19 1.75 -5.87
N GLU A 60 -3.08 1.60 -6.83
CA GLU A 60 -3.95 0.43 -6.98
C GLU A 60 -3.10 -0.71 -7.54
N GLN A 61 -2.81 -1.74 -6.71
CA GLN A 61 -2.02 -2.91 -7.12
C GLN A 61 -2.91 -3.98 -7.73
N SER A 62 -4.10 -4.14 -7.18
CA SER A 62 -5.13 -5.07 -7.63
C SER A 62 -6.51 -4.60 -7.14
N ALA A 63 -7.56 -5.36 -7.43
CA ALA A 63 -8.91 -5.10 -6.89
C ALA A 63 -9.00 -5.20 -5.36
N THR A 64 -8.01 -5.84 -4.70
CA THR A 64 -8.01 -6.11 -3.27
C THR A 64 -6.87 -5.43 -2.52
N VAL A 65 -5.87 -4.93 -3.24
CA VAL A 65 -4.67 -4.32 -2.67
C VAL A 65 -4.51 -2.89 -3.17
N LEU A 66 -4.62 -1.96 -2.25
CA LEU A 66 -4.22 -0.56 -2.39
C LEU A 66 -3.00 -0.31 -1.52
N THR A 67 -2.07 0.48 -2.04
CA THR A 67 -0.94 1.05 -1.30
C THR A 67 -1.08 2.56 -1.26
N VAL A 68 -0.64 3.17 -0.18
CA VAL A 68 -0.67 4.62 0.01
C VAL A 68 0.64 5.08 0.61
N GLY A 69 1.10 6.24 0.17
CA GLY A 69 2.18 7.01 0.75
C GLY A 69 1.73 8.44 1.02
N ALA A 70 2.12 8.99 2.17
CA ALA A 70 1.70 10.32 2.55
C ALA A 70 2.79 11.05 3.33
N THR A 71 2.87 12.36 3.13
CA THR A 71 3.66 13.26 3.97
C THR A 71 3.08 14.68 3.95
N SER A 72 3.71 15.59 4.67
CA SER A 72 3.34 16.99 4.73
C SER A 72 4.56 17.88 4.60
N ALA A 73 4.46 18.99 3.86
CA ALA A 73 5.48 20.03 3.77
C ALA A 73 5.79 20.70 5.13
N LYS A 74 4.97 20.42 6.15
CA LYS A 74 5.17 20.87 7.54
C LYS A 74 5.57 19.73 8.48
N GLY A 75 5.69 18.52 7.96
CA GLY A 75 6.09 17.33 8.70
C GLY A 75 7.58 17.05 8.54
N SER A 76 8.05 16.09 9.33
CA SER A 76 9.44 15.61 9.30
C SER A 76 9.54 14.12 8.99
N GLU A 77 8.41 13.43 8.76
CA GLU A 77 8.34 12.00 8.51
C GLU A 77 7.43 11.70 7.32
N TYR A 78 7.68 10.58 6.66
CA TYR A 78 6.81 10.05 5.65
C TYR A 78 6.23 8.72 6.08
N PHE A 79 4.99 8.50 5.63
CA PHE A 79 4.15 7.41 6.05
C PHE A 79 3.73 6.60 4.84
N GLY A 80 3.36 5.36 5.10
CA GLY A 80 2.63 4.57 4.11
C GLY A 80 1.86 3.44 4.76
N GLY A 81 1.03 2.79 3.97
CA GLY A 81 0.21 1.66 4.39
C GLY A 81 -0.40 0.95 3.19
N HIS A 82 -0.95 -0.23 3.44
CA HIS A 82 -1.64 -1.02 2.43
C HIS A 82 -2.85 -1.72 3.03
N THR A 83 -3.74 -2.23 2.17
CA THR A 83 -5.02 -2.82 2.58
C THR A 83 -4.94 -4.32 2.82
N ASP A 84 -3.82 -4.94 2.50
CA ASP A 84 -3.58 -6.38 2.65
C ASP A 84 -3.06 -6.72 4.07
N GLY A 85 -3.87 -6.38 5.09
CA GLY A 85 -3.51 -6.60 6.50
C GLY A 85 -2.53 -5.58 7.11
N GLY A 86 -2.03 -4.65 6.30
CA GLY A 86 -1.08 -3.61 6.72
C GLY A 86 -1.68 -2.49 7.57
N ALA A 87 -0.85 -1.90 8.43
CA ALA A 87 -1.17 -0.67 9.15
C ALA A 87 -0.46 0.54 8.52
N VAL A 88 -1.06 1.72 8.67
CA VAL A 88 -0.34 2.96 8.37
C VAL A 88 0.75 3.15 9.41
N LYS A 89 1.99 3.30 8.96
CA LYS A 89 3.15 3.51 9.82
C LYS A 89 4.10 4.55 9.23
N SER A 90 4.93 5.11 10.10
CA SER A 90 6.08 5.94 9.68
C SER A 90 7.16 5.03 9.12
N TYR A 91 7.70 5.39 7.96
CA TYR A 91 8.84 4.68 7.33
C TYR A 91 10.16 5.40 7.55
N GLY A 92 10.13 6.57 8.18
CA GLY A 92 11.32 7.29 8.59
C GLY A 92 11.20 8.79 8.42
N PRO A 93 12.26 9.51 8.78
CA PRO A 93 12.33 10.94 8.57
C PRO A 93 12.45 11.26 7.08
N CYS A 94 11.94 12.42 6.69
CA CYS A 94 12.19 12.99 5.38
C CYS A 94 13.67 13.40 5.28
N GLU A 95 14.25 13.30 4.07
CA GLU A 95 15.68 13.58 3.88
C GLU A 95 16.01 15.05 4.15
N ALA A 96 15.11 15.95 3.73
CA ALA A 96 15.16 17.35 4.08
C ALA A 96 14.44 17.62 5.42
N LYS A 97 14.70 18.82 5.97
CA LYS A 97 14.01 19.29 7.19
C LYS A 97 12.48 19.28 7.03
N ASP A 98 12.00 19.65 5.85
CA ASP A 98 10.60 19.66 5.47
C ASP A 98 10.40 18.60 4.39
N CYS A 99 9.33 17.82 4.50
CA CYS A 99 9.06 16.77 3.53
C CYS A 99 8.59 17.32 2.17
N VAL A 100 8.90 16.59 1.12
CA VAL A 100 8.55 16.89 -0.27
C VAL A 100 7.71 15.77 -0.87
N ALA A 101 7.22 15.97 -2.10
CA ALA A 101 6.40 14.98 -2.79
C ALA A 101 7.10 13.61 -2.94
N ASP A 102 8.42 13.61 -3.12
CA ASP A 102 9.20 12.38 -3.27
C ASP A 102 9.18 11.51 -2.02
N ASP A 103 9.04 12.10 -0.82
CA ASP A 103 8.93 11.31 0.41
C ASP A 103 7.56 10.58 0.48
N ALA A 104 6.49 11.15 -0.06
CA ALA A 104 5.21 10.43 -0.20
C ALA A 104 5.34 9.25 -1.19
N THR A 105 6.07 9.44 -2.29
CA THR A 105 6.37 8.36 -3.24
C THR A 105 7.22 7.25 -2.59
N ALA A 106 8.17 7.63 -1.74
CA ALA A 106 8.98 6.69 -0.96
C ALA A 106 8.10 5.89 0.01
N GLY A 107 7.15 6.54 0.69
CA GLY A 107 6.18 5.89 1.57
C GLY A 107 5.29 4.88 0.85
N ASP A 108 4.79 5.24 -0.34
CA ASP A 108 4.01 4.33 -1.19
C ASP A 108 4.86 3.14 -1.66
N THR A 109 6.10 3.40 -2.08
CA THR A 109 7.05 2.34 -2.47
C THR A 109 7.31 1.36 -1.33
N LYS A 110 7.54 1.86 -0.11
CA LYS A 110 7.72 1.00 1.06
C LYS A 110 6.46 0.22 1.42
N ALA A 111 5.29 0.84 1.28
CA ALA A 111 4.02 0.14 1.47
C ALA A 111 3.81 -1.00 0.45
N LYS A 112 4.29 -0.85 -0.79
CA LYS A 112 4.26 -1.93 -1.81
C LYS A 112 5.16 -3.08 -1.42
N GLU A 113 6.40 -2.79 -1.05
CA GLU A 113 7.35 -3.81 -0.60
C GLU A 113 6.79 -4.60 0.60
N ASP A 114 6.08 -3.94 1.51
CA ASP A 114 5.49 -4.59 2.67
C ASP A 114 4.22 -5.38 2.31
N ALA A 115 3.36 -4.87 1.41
CA ALA A 115 2.21 -5.61 0.90
C ALA A 115 2.62 -6.91 0.20
N GLU A 116 3.72 -6.90 -0.57
CA GLU A 116 4.26 -8.10 -1.22
C GLU A 116 4.73 -9.14 -0.19
N LYS A 117 5.45 -8.72 0.85
CA LYS A 117 5.91 -9.62 1.92
C LYS A 117 4.75 -10.21 2.72
N ASP A 118 3.74 -9.40 3.01
CA ASP A 118 2.58 -9.83 3.80
C ASP A 118 1.71 -10.82 2.98
N ALA A 119 1.57 -10.62 1.66
CA ALA A 119 0.92 -11.57 0.77
C ALA A 119 1.62 -12.95 0.74
N GLU A 120 2.96 -12.98 0.83
CA GLU A 120 3.73 -14.23 0.92
C GLU A 120 3.56 -14.93 2.28
N ALA A 121 3.42 -14.17 3.37
CA ALA A 121 3.24 -14.71 4.71
C ALA A 121 1.89 -15.43 4.86
N ASP A 122 0.83 -14.91 4.23
CA ASP A 122 -0.50 -15.54 4.23
C ASP A 122 -0.56 -16.81 3.35
N GLY A 123 0.27 -16.88 2.30
CA GLY A 123 0.39 -18.06 1.42
C GLY A 123 1.03 -19.30 2.07
N GLY A 124 1.64 -19.15 3.26
CA GLY A 124 2.34 -20.22 4.00
C GLY A 124 1.56 -20.85 5.16
N GLY A 125 0.31 -20.46 5.39
CA GLY A 125 -0.52 -20.91 6.51
C GLY A 125 -1.18 -22.27 6.30
N GLY A 126 -0.38 -23.34 6.39
CA GLY A 126 -0.87 -24.72 6.47
C GLY A 126 -1.84 -24.95 7.63
N ALA A 127 -2.80 -25.84 7.39
CA ALA A 127 -3.82 -26.35 8.31
C ALA A 127 -3.34 -26.54 9.76
N GLY A 128 -4.05 -25.94 10.73
CA GLY A 128 -3.72 -26.16 12.15
C GLY A 128 -4.54 -25.37 13.17
N GLY A 129 -5.82 -25.12 12.94
CA GLY A 129 -6.71 -24.52 13.96
C GLY A 129 -7.42 -25.59 14.77
N GLY A 130 -6.72 -26.14 15.78
CA GLY A 130 -7.22 -27.18 16.67
C GLY A 130 -8.47 -26.78 17.47
N ALA A 131 -9.31 -27.77 17.72
CA ALA A 131 -10.52 -27.68 18.54
C ALA A 131 -10.20 -27.18 19.96
N GLY A 132 -10.67 -25.97 20.30
CA GLY A 132 -10.72 -25.48 21.67
C GLY A 132 -11.93 -26.05 22.37
N GLY A 133 -11.72 -27.12 23.14
CA GLY A 133 -12.73 -27.72 24.01
C GLY A 133 -13.14 -26.78 25.15
N GLY A 134 -14.44 -26.69 25.38
CA GLY A 134 -15.01 -26.00 26.53
C GLY A 134 -14.74 -26.78 27.82
N ALA A 135 -14.32 -26.06 28.85
CA ALA A 135 -14.44 -26.50 30.24
C ALA A 135 -15.31 -25.47 30.95
N GLY A 136 -16.61 -25.77 31.03
CA GLY A 136 -17.46 -25.19 32.04
C GLY A 136 -17.39 -26.11 33.26
N ASP A 137 -17.13 -25.55 34.42
CA ASP A 137 -17.51 -26.15 35.69
C ASP A 137 -18.04 -25.04 36.58
N GLY A 138 -19.36 -25.05 36.76
CA GLY A 138 -20.03 -24.35 37.82
C GLY A 138 -20.13 -25.27 39.03
N SER A 139 -19.77 -24.76 40.19
CA SER A 139 -20.45 -24.87 41.49
C SER A 139 -19.61 -24.15 42.54
#